data_AF-A0A3M1N8D6-F1
#
_entry.id   AF-A0A3M1N8D6-F1
#
_cell.length_a   1.000
_cell.length_b   1.000
_cell.length_c   1.000
_cell.angle_alpha   90.00
_cell.angle_beta   90.00
_cell.angle_gamma   90.00
#
_symmetry.space_group_name_H-M   'P 1'
#
loop_
_entity.id
_entity.type
_entity.pdbx_description
1 polymer ?
#
loop_
_entity_poly.entity_id
_entity_poly.type
_entity_poly.pdbx_seq_one_letter_code
_entity_poly.pdbx_strand_id
1 'polypeptide(L)'
;ALTMFQMPLVQVPVLGVVENMSYFWTPELPERRFYLFGRGGGAHLAEKYGVPFLGEIPLLEEIVLRSDQGVPPALSEGTPLSEAYHRLAGEVARAVSPLAYASAPSP
;
A
#
# COMPACT_ATOMS: atom_id res chain seq x y z
N ALA A 1 0.78 10.86 -13.25
CA ALA A 1 1.58 10.16 -12.22
C ALA A 1 2.21 8.90 -12.79
N LEU A 2 1.44 7.87 -13.17
CA LEU A 2 2.02 6.60 -13.68
C LEU A 2 2.67 6.69 -15.06
N THR A 3 2.32 7.69 -15.88
CA THR A 3 2.81 7.84 -17.26
C THR A 3 4.34 7.83 -17.38
N MET A 4 5.07 8.35 -16.37
CA MET A 4 6.53 8.33 -16.36
C MET A 4 7.10 6.90 -16.41
N PHE A 5 6.47 5.96 -15.71
CA PHE A 5 6.89 4.55 -15.65
C PHE A 5 6.51 3.74 -16.90
N GLN A 6 5.69 4.31 -17.78
CA GLN A 6 5.34 3.71 -19.07
C GLN A 6 6.23 4.22 -20.21
N MET A 7 7.12 5.17 -19.93
CA MET A 7 8.06 5.69 -20.93
C MET A 7 9.08 4.59 -21.28
N PRO A 8 9.44 4.40 -22.56
CA PRO A 8 10.39 3.35 -22.98
C PRO A 8 11.76 3.40 -22.29
N LEU A 9 12.15 4.59 -21.81
CA LEU A 9 13.40 4.83 -21.10
C LEU A 9 13.35 4.38 -19.63
N VAL A 10 12.15 4.21 -19.06
CA VAL A 10 11.92 3.79 -17.67
C VAL A 10 11.40 2.36 -17.71
N GLN A 11 12.31 1.39 -17.66
CA GLN A 11 11.98 -0.04 -17.73
C GLN A 11 11.64 -0.62 -16.34
N VAL A 12 10.76 0.05 -15.60
CA VAL A 12 10.39 -0.36 -14.24
C VAL A 12 8.92 -0.80 -14.22
N PRO A 13 8.62 -2.07 -13.89
CA PRO A 13 7.24 -2.55 -13.83
C PRO A 13 6.50 -1.87 -12.65
N VAL A 14 5.30 -1.38 -12.93
CA VAL A 14 4.43 -0.85 -11.88
C VAL A 14 3.65 -2.01 -11.25
N LEU A 15 3.97 -2.33 -10.00
CA LEU A 15 3.30 -3.41 -9.25
C LEU A 15 1.85 -3.08 -8.88
N GLY A 16 1.55 -1.78 -8.69
CA GLY A 16 0.24 -1.29 -8.34
C GLY A 16 0.28 0.06 -7.63
N VAL A 17 -0.87 0.47 -7.10
CA VAL A 17 -1.07 1.74 -6.39
C VAL A 17 -1.42 1.48 -4.93
N VAL A 18 -0.76 2.20 -4.02
CA VAL A 18 -1.11 2.27 -2.60
C VAL A 18 -1.64 3.66 -2.31
N GLU A 19 -2.80 3.75 -1.65
CA GLU A 19 -3.33 5.03 -1.17
C GLU A 19 -2.91 5.24 0.29
N ASN A 20 -1.85 6.01 0.48
CA ASN A 20 -1.34 6.37 1.80
C ASN A 20 -2.15 7.51 2.42
N MET A 21 -2.23 7.57 3.75
CA MET A 21 -2.97 8.58 4.52
C MET A 21 -4.44 8.70 4.07
N SER A 22 -5.07 7.58 3.71
CA SER A 22 -6.38 7.55 3.03
C SER A 22 -7.56 7.84 3.96
N TYR A 23 -7.48 7.43 5.22
CA TYR A 23 -8.49 7.67 6.24
C TYR A 23 -7.85 7.62 7.63
N PHE A 24 -8.57 8.07 8.66
CA PHE A 24 -8.21 7.80 10.05
C PHE A 24 -9.40 7.17 10.79
N TRP A 25 -9.14 6.58 11.94
CA TRP A 25 -10.15 6.10 12.89
C TRP A 25 -9.72 6.49 14.31
N THR A 26 -10.62 6.32 15.26
CA THR A 26 -10.30 6.48 16.69
C THR A 26 -10.58 5.18 17.44
N PRO A 27 -9.90 4.90 18.56
CA PRO A 27 -10.15 3.70 19.35
C PRO A 27 -11.59 3.56 19.85
N GLU A 28 -12.31 4.67 20.01
CA GLU A 28 -13.73 4.68 20.41
C GLU A 28 -14.66 4.27 19.27
N LEU A 29 -14.22 4.44 18.02
CA LEU A 29 -14.99 4.13 16.80
C LEU A 29 -14.09 3.40 15.78
N PRO A 30 -13.58 2.20 16.10
CA PRO A 30 -12.58 1.50 15.28
C PRO A 30 -13.12 1.10 13.91
N GLU A 31 -14.42 0.87 13.81
CA GLU A 31 -15.10 0.52 12.55
C GLU A 31 -15.40 1.75 11.66
N ARG A 32 -15.27 2.96 12.21
CA ARG A 32 -15.60 4.19 11.49
C ARG A 32 -14.36 4.81 10.88
N ARG A 33 -14.31 4.81 9.55
CA ARG A 33 -13.29 5.50 8.78
C ARG A 33 -13.70 6.93 8.45
N PHE A 34 -12.83 7.87 8.74
CA PHE A 34 -12.98 9.29 8.43
C PHE A 34 -12.02 9.67 7.31
N TYR A 35 -12.56 10.18 6.20
CA TYR A 35 -11.80 10.52 5.00
C TYR A 35 -11.58 12.03 4.94
N LEU A 36 -10.38 12.50 5.31
CA LEU A 36 -10.05 13.93 5.37
C LEU A 36 -9.89 14.57 3.99
N PHE A 37 -9.42 13.80 3.01
CA PHE A 37 -9.00 14.31 1.70
C PHE A 37 -9.81 13.72 0.54
N GLY A 38 -11.02 13.22 0.82
CA GLY A 38 -11.81 12.43 -0.12
C GLY A 38 -11.47 10.95 -0.06
N ARG A 39 -12.08 10.15 -0.94
CA ARG A 39 -12.00 8.68 -0.90
C ARG A 39 -11.80 8.09 -2.29
N GLY A 40 -10.92 7.11 -2.40
CA GLY A 40 -10.78 6.23 -3.56
C GLY A 40 -9.99 6.83 -4.72
N GLY A 41 -9.18 7.87 -4.46
CA GLY A 41 -8.37 8.49 -5.50
C GLY A 41 -7.31 7.53 -6.05
N GLY A 42 -6.72 6.71 -5.18
CA GLY A 42 -5.77 5.67 -5.54
C GLY A 42 -6.42 4.52 -6.29
N ALA A 43 -7.61 4.08 -5.86
CA ALA A 43 -8.37 3.04 -6.55
C ALA A 43 -8.77 3.46 -7.97
N HIS A 44 -9.28 4.69 -8.14
CA HIS A 44 -9.61 5.23 -9.46
C HIS A 44 -8.38 5.39 -10.34
N LEU A 45 -7.24 5.80 -9.76
CA LEU A 45 -5.97 5.88 -10.49
C LEU A 45 -5.51 4.49 -10.95
N ALA A 46 -5.61 3.48 -10.09
CA ALA A 46 -5.25 2.11 -10.42
C ALA A 46 -6.08 1.57 -11.59
N GLU A 47 -7.41 1.76 -11.52
CA GLU A 47 -8.36 1.41 -12.58
C GLU A 47 -8.03 2.12 -13.91
N LYS A 48 -7.82 3.44 -13.86
CA LYS A 48 -7.52 4.26 -15.05
C LYS A 48 -6.28 3.77 -15.81
N TYR A 49 -5.27 3.26 -15.10
CA TYR A 49 -4.02 2.81 -15.69
C TYR A 49 -3.92 1.28 -15.83
N GLY A 50 -4.98 0.54 -15.48
CA GLY A 50 -5.01 -0.92 -15.58
C GLY A 50 -3.98 -1.61 -14.68
N VAL A 51 -3.66 -1.02 -13.53
CA VAL A 51 -2.72 -1.60 -12.55
C VAL A 51 -3.47 -2.03 -11.28
N PRO A 52 -2.92 -2.97 -10.48
CA PRO A 52 -3.54 -3.37 -9.23
C PRO A 52 -3.68 -2.23 -8.22
N PHE A 53 -4.79 -2.21 -7.49
CA PHE A 53 -4.88 -1.44 -6.25
C PHE A 53 -4.44 -2.31 -5.08
N LEU A 54 -3.32 -1.96 -4.45
CA LEU A 54 -2.67 -2.78 -3.42
C LEU A 54 -3.22 -2.51 -2.02
N GLY A 55 -3.95 -1.42 -1.85
CA GLY A 55 -4.69 -1.12 -0.63
C GLY A 55 -4.49 0.30 -0.11
N GLU A 56 -4.99 0.48 1.10
CA GLU A 56 -5.06 1.76 1.81
C GLU A 56 -4.26 1.67 3.12
N ILE A 57 -3.47 2.69 3.40
CA ILE A 57 -2.81 2.87 4.70
C ILE A 57 -3.42 4.09 5.40
N PRO A 58 -3.87 3.96 6.66
CA PRO A 58 -4.49 5.05 7.39
C PRO A 58 -3.51 6.14 7.79
N LEU A 59 -4.04 7.30 8.15
CA LEU A 59 -3.32 8.39 8.79
C LEU A 59 -3.56 8.30 10.31
N LEU A 60 -2.59 7.75 11.04
CA LEU A 60 -2.62 7.68 12.51
C LEU A 60 -1.30 8.19 13.07
N GLU A 61 -1.38 8.97 14.15
CA GLU A 61 -0.22 9.49 14.86
C GLU A 61 0.71 8.35 15.32
N GLU A 62 0.13 7.22 15.72
CA GLU A 62 0.88 6.01 16.09
C GLU A 62 1.88 5.57 15.02
N ILE A 63 1.58 5.75 13.72
CA ILE A 63 2.51 5.39 12.64
C ILE A 63 3.80 6.19 12.77
N VAL A 64 3.68 7.50 12.95
CA VAL A 64 4.82 8.43 13.04
C VAL A 64 5.61 8.15 14.32
N LEU A 65 4.94 8.18 15.48
CA LEU A 65 5.58 8.00 16.79
C LEU A 65 6.38 6.70 16.86
N ARG A 66 5.80 5.60 16.38
CA ARG A 66 6.43 4.28 16.41
C ARG A 66 7.57 4.15 15.40
N SER A 67 7.41 4.75 14.22
CA SER A 67 8.45 4.73 13.19
C SER A 67 9.67 5.55 13.65
N ASP A 68 9.46 6.70 14.27
CA ASP A 68 10.53 7.54 14.84
C ASP A 68 11.28 6.83 15.98
N GLN A 69 10.60 5.97 16.72
CA GLN A 69 11.20 5.11 17.76
C GLN A 69 11.89 3.85 17.20
N GLY A 70 11.87 3.63 15.88
CA GLY A 70 12.46 2.46 15.24
C GLY A 70 11.65 1.17 15.42
N VAL A 71 10.39 1.25 15.87
CA VAL A 71 9.50 0.10 16.07
C VAL A 71 8.21 0.29 15.26
N PRO A 72 8.30 0.35 13.91
CA PRO A 72 7.18 0.71 13.06
C PRO A 72 5.97 -0.20 13.30
N PRO A 73 4.74 0.26 13.01
CA PRO A 73 3.53 -0.49 13.34
C PRO A 73 3.46 -1.91 12.78
N ALA A 74 4.12 -2.18 11.66
CA ALA A 74 4.23 -3.50 11.06
C ALA A 74 4.94 -4.54 11.95
N LEU A 75 5.74 -4.12 12.94
CA LEU A 75 6.39 -5.02 13.91
C LEU A 75 5.51 -5.34 15.11
N SER A 76 4.39 -4.65 15.28
CA SER A 76 3.41 -4.98 16.32
C SER A 76 2.55 -6.12 15.82
N GLU A 77 2.22 -7.09 16.67
CA GLU A 77 1.30 -8.17 16.29
C GLU A 77 -0.10 -7.89 16.82
N GLY A 78 -1.12 -8.29 16.04
CA GLY A 78 -2.52 -8.26 16.48
C GLY A 78 -3.15 -6.86 16.58
N THR A 79 -2.56 -5.84 15.94
CA THR A 79 -3.18 -4.50 15.86
C THR A 79 -3.80 -4.27 14.48
N PRO A 80 -4.91 -3.52 14.36
CA PRO A 80 -5.50 -3.21 13.05
C PRO A 80 -4.52 -2.53 12.09
N LEU A 81 -3.58 -1.77 12.64
CA LEU A 81 -2.54 -1.10 11.86
C LEU A 81 -1.50 -2.08 11.33
N SER A 82 -1.02 -3.03 12.16
CA SER A 82 -0.14 -4.12 11.71
C SER A 82 -0.78 -4.96 10.62
N GLU A 83 -2.08 -5.26 10.75
CA GLU A 83 -2.85 -6.03 9.77
C GLU A 83 -2.96 -5.30 8.43
N ALA A 84 -3.12 -3.96 8.45
CA ALA A 84 -3.11 -3.15 7.23
C ALA A 84 -1.77 -3.26 6.49
N TYR A 85 -0.65 -3.17 7.21
CA TYR A 85 0.68 -3.35 6.61
C TYR A 85 0.94 -4.78 6.15
N HIS A 86 0.55 -5.80 6.91
CA HIS A 86 0.69 -7.21 6.52
C HIS A 86 -0.14 -7.56 5.30
N ARG A 87 -1.38 -7.05 5.21
CA ARG A 87 -2.22 -7.19 4.02
C ARG A 87 -1.52 -6.58 2.80
N LEU A 88 -1.06 -5.33 2.93
CA LEU A 88 -0.33 -4.65 1.86
C LEU A 88 0.92 -5.42 1.43
N ALA A 89 1.72 -5.88 2.38
CA ALA A 89 2.90 -6.70 2.11
C ALA A 89 2.54 -8.00 1.36
N GLY A 90 1.43 -8.63 1.73
CA GLY A 90 0.89 -9.79 1.02
C GLY A 90 0.51 -9.49 -0.42
N GLU A 91 -0.16 -8.37 -0.69
CA GLU A 91 -0.50 -7.95 -2.06
C GLU A 91 0.75 -7.63 -2.89
N VAL A 92 1.75 -6.96 -2.28
CA VAL A 92 3.04 -6.70 -2.93
C VAL A 92 3.75 -8.01 -3.26
N ALA A 93 3.82 -8.96 -2.33
CA ALA A 93 4.45 -10.26 -2.56
C ALA A 93 3.77 -11.04 -3.70
N ARG A 94 2.43 -11.01 -3.76
CA ARG A 94 1.67 -11.60 -4.88
C ARG A 94 1.97 -10.91 -6.21
N ALA A 95 2.09 -9.58 -6.21
CA ALA A 95 2.41 -8.82 -7.43
C ALA A 95 3.83 -9.07 -7.93
N VAL A 96 4.80 -9.30 -7.03
CA VAL A 96 6.20 -9.58 -7.37
C VAL A 96 6.42 -11.01 -7.82
N SER A 97 5.69 -11.98 -7.27
CA SER A 97 5.90 -13.41 -7.51
C SER A 97 6.03 -13.79 -9.01
N PRO A 98 5.13 -13.36 -9.91
CA PRO A 98 5.26 -13.66 -11.35
C PRO A 98 6.52 -13.07 -12.00
N LEU A 99 6.97 -11.89 -11.56
CA LEU A 99 8.16 -11.21 -12.08
C LEU A 99 9.44 -11.92 -11.64
N ALA A 100 9.45 -12.45 -10.42
CA ALA A 100 10.55 -13.26 -9.90
C ALA A 100 10.69 -14.58 -10.69
N TYR A 101 9.58 -15.24 -11.01
CA TYR A 101 9.61 -16.45 -11.85
C TYR A 101 10.02 -16.17 -13.30
N ALA A 102 9.60 -15.05 -13.88
CA ALA A 102 9.97 -14.67 -15.25
C ALA A 102 11.45 -14.28 -15.40
N SER A 103 12.13 -13.92 -14.30
CA SER A 103 13.54 -13.52 -14.27
C SER A 103 14.48 -14.60 -13.74
N ALA A 104 13.95 -15.74 -13.27
CA ALA A 104 14.75 -16.87 -12.84
C ALA A 104 15.37 -17.59 -14.07
N PRO A 105 16.67 -17.95 -14.03
CA PRO A 105 17.26 -18.77 -15.09
C PRO A 105 16.52 -20.11 -15.18
N SER A 106 16.27 -20.57 -16.40
CA SER A 106 15.74 -21.92 -16.65
C SER A 106 16.61 -22.96 -15.94
N PRO A 107 16.01 -24.04 -15.36
CA PRO A 107 16.76 -25.10 -14.72
C PRO A 107 17.73 -25.81 -15.68
#